data_AF-A0A1E1WEH8-F1
#
_entry.id   AF-A0A1E1WEH8-F1
#
_cell.length_a   1.000
_cell.length_b   1.000
_cell.length_c   1.000
_cell.angle_alpha   90.00
_cell.angle_beta   90.00
_cell.angle_gamma   90.00
#
_symmetry.space_group_name_H-M   'P 1'
#
loop_
_entity.id
_entity.type
_entity.pdbx_description
1 polymer ?
#
loop_
_entity_poly.entity_id
_entity_poly.type
_entity_poly.pdbx_seq_one_letter_code
_entity_poly.pdbx_strand_id
1 'polypeptide(L)'
;MASYHERQKNLFNHLKDAEDQHSFSKTNKASPEQDYGTIDRHTYKKLKREMRQFRGRESIYKRQEANIKECVRAKTIPDFIKNPKKWVYYSLSDVTPDQMSDATNTATALAFIKEMENRESSMEMETEFDDTGVFKKPTFQASKTIKKIEPKPDEKAVFKGNKIIMPEYVVGMTKKKERKTRTTKKETEGSSDETKKVSLKLNHLFDEDEEE
;
A
#
# COMPACT_ATOMS: atom_id res chain seq x y z
N MET A 1 -34.84 30.50 60.81
CA MET A 1 -34.21 29.21 60.43
C MET A 1 -35.33 28.18 60.32
N ALA A 2 -35.45 27.47 59.20
CA ALA A 2 -36.47 26.42 59.04
C ALA A 2 -36.34 25.37 60.16
N SER A 3 -37.45 24.78 60.61
CA SER A 3 -37.41 23.74 61.64
C SER A 3 -36.68 22.48 61.11
N TYR A 4 -36.06 21.69 61.98
CA TYR A 4 -35.41 20.44 61.58
C TYR A 4 -36.36 19.51 60.83
N HIS A 5 -37.61 19.43 61.30
CA HIS A 5 -38.64 18.59 60.69
C HIS A 5 -39.04 19.06 59.28
N GLU A 6 -38.98 20.37 59.05
CA GLU A 6 -39.26 20.99 57.75
C GLU A 6 -38.12 20.73 56.76
N ARG A 7 -36.86 20.82 57.22
CA ARG A 7 -35.69 20.44 56.40
C ARG A 7 -35.71 18.95 56.04
N GLN A 8 -36.08 18.09 56.99
CA GLN A 8 -36.19 16.65 56.75
C GLN A 8 -37.25 16.35 55.66
N LYS A 9 -38.44 16.95 55.75
CA LYS A 9 -39.49 16.78 54.74
C LYS A 9 -39.05 17.30 53.37
N ASN A 10 -38.40 18.46 53.31
CA ASN A 10 -37.91 19.03 52.06
C ASN A 10 -36.84 18.15 51.40
N LEU A 11 -35.95 17.53 52.19
CA LEU A 11 -34.96 16.59 51.67
C LEU A 11 -35.61 15.39 50.99
N PHE A 12 -36.61 14.77 51.64
CA PHE A 12 -37.29 13.61 51.07
C PHE A 12 -38.12 13.95 49.84
N ASN A 13 -38.76 15.12 49.81
CA ASN A 13 -39.46 15.59 48.61
C ASN A 13 -38.49 15.78 47.44
N HIS A 14 -37.33 16.39 47.69
CA HIS A 14 -36.34 16.62 46.65
C HIS A 14 -35.70 15.32 46.14
N LEU A 15 -35.45 14.37 47.04
CA LEU A 15 -34.97 13.04 46.67
C LEU A 15 -36.01 12.26 45.87
N LYS A 16 -37.30 12.38 46.21
CA LYS A 16 -38.39 11.76 45.47
C LYS A 16 -38.55 12.35 44.07
N ASP A 17 -38.48 13.67 43.94
CA ASP A 17 -38.47 14.33 42.63
C ASP A 17 -37.26 13.86 41.81
N ALA A 18 -36.07 13.78 42.42
CA ALA A 18 -34.88 13.27 41.76
C ALA A 18 -35.03 11.80 41.34
N GLU A 19 -35.63 10.96 42.17
CA GLU A 19 -35.95 9.56 41.87
C GLU A 19 -36.97 9.42 40.74
N ASP A 20 -38.00 10.27 40.69
CA ASP A 20 -38.98 10.26 39.60
C ASP A 20 -38.35 10.75 38.28
N GLN A 21 -37.44 11.73 38.34
CA GLN A 21 -36.67 12.19 37.18
C GLN A 21 -35.65 11.12 36.70
N HIS A 22 -35.03 10.40 37.64
CA HIS A 22 -34.00 9.40 37.36
C HIS A 22 -34.51 7.95 37.38
N SER A 23 -35.82 7.74 37.52
CA SER A 23 -36.45 6.42 37.62
C SER A 23 -35.92 5.54 36.49
N PHE A 24 -35.13 4.55 36.90
CA PHE A 24 -34.25 3.69 36.13
C PHE A 24 -34.94 2.87 35.01
N SER A 25 -36.24 3.05 34.78
CA SER A 25 -37.01 2.33 33.77
C SER A 25 -36.91 2.93 32.35
N LYS A 26 -36.59 4.22 32.19
CA LYS A 26 -36.56 4.85 30.84
C LYS A 26 -35.17 4.96 30.20
N THR A 27 -34.10 4.95 30.99
CA THR A 27 -32.72 5.14 30.49
C THR A 27 -31.83 3.92 30.60
N ASN A 28 -32.22 2.86 31.32
CA ASN A 28 -31.68 1.52 31.11
C ASN A 28 -32.29 0.89 29.85
N LYS A 29 -32.12 1.57 28.71
CA LYS A 29 -31.85 0.81 27.51
C LYS A 29 -30.42 0.31 27.66
N ALA A 30 -30.23 -0.74 28.46
CA ALA A 30 -29.12 -1.64 28.21
C ALA A 30 -29.20 -1.90 26.70
N SER A 31 -28.25 -1.35 25.94
CA SER A 31 -28.21 -1.60 24.50
C SER A 31 -28.30 -3.13 24.41
N PRO A 32 -29.29 -3.70 23.70
CA PRO A 32 -29.37 -5.14 23.57
C PRO A 32 -27.98 -5.59 23.16
N GLU A 33 -27.44 -6.56 23.91
CA GLU A 33 -26.09 -7.09 23.72
C GLU A 33 -25.86 -7.22 22.22
N GLN A 34 -25.03 -6.34 21.68
CA GLN A 34 -24.84 -6.29 20.24
C GLN A 34 -24.04 -7.55 19.92
N ASP A 35 -24.72 -8.56 19.40
CA ASP A 35 -24.06 -9.71 18.80
C ASP A 35 -23.20 -9.20 17.64
N TYR A 36 -21.92 -8.98 17.92
CA TYR A 36 -20.94 -8.52 16.94
C TYR A 36 -20.68 -9.56 15.84
N GLY A 37 -21.18 -10.80 15.99
CA GLY A 37 -21.06 -11.86 15.00
C GLY A 37 -21.96 -11.68 13.78
N THR A 38 -23.08 -10.97 13.91
CA THR A 38 -24.11 -10.93 12.87
C THR A 38 -24.64 -9.52 12.62
N ILE A 39 -23.92 -8.72 11.83
CA ILE A 39 -24.36 -7.37 11.48
C ILE A 39 -25.51 -7.45 10.46
N ASP A 40 -26.72 -7.11 10.89
CA ASP A 40 -27.87 -6.94 9.99
C ASP A 40 -27.58 -5.89 8.90
N ARG A 41 -28.02 -6.18 7.67
CA ARG A 41 -27.82 -5.31 6.50
C ARG A 41 -28.47 -3.94 6.70
N HIS A 42 -29.58 -3.86 7.44
CA HIS A 42 -30.25 -2.59 7.70
C HIS A 42 -29.46 -1.71 8.68
N THR A 43 -28.97 -2.29 9.78
CA THR A 43 -28.17 -1.58 10.79
C THR A 43 -26.85 -1.08 10.20
N TYR A 44 -26.17 -1.89 9.38
CA TYR A 44 -24.96 -1.47 8.65
C TYR A 44 -25.21 -0.27 7.73
N LYS A 45 -26.35 -0.26 7.00
CA LYS A 45 -26.71 0.85 6.12
C LYS A 45 -26.95 2.14 6.90
N LYS A 46 -27.57 2.06 8.08
CA LYS A 46 -27.82 3.21 8.95
C LYS A 46 -26.49 3.78 9.50
N LEU A 47 -25.65 2.93 10.09
CA LEU A 47 -24.33 3.33 10.61
C LEU A 47 -23.47 3.97 9.51
N LYS A 48 -23.48 3.40 8.31
CA LYS A 48 -22.76 3.94 7.14
C LYS A 48 -23.26 5.32 6.70
N ARG A 49 -24.55 5.64 6.88
CA ARG A 49 -25.11 6.96 6.58
C ARG A 49 -24.72 7.99 7.65
N GLU A 50 -24.73 7.62 8.92
CA GLU A 50 -24.28 8.48 10.02
C GLU A 50 -22.79 8.83 9.85
N MET A 51 -21.96 7.82 9.58
CA MET A 51 -20.51 8.01 9.35
C MET A 51 -20.18 8.75 8.04
N ARG A 52 -21.14 9.03 7.15
CA ARG A 52 -20.89 9.84 5.94
C ARG A 52 -20.59 11.30 6.28
N GLN A 53 -21.14 11.83 7.36
CA GLN A 53 -20.96 13.24 7.75
C GLN A 53 -19.53 13.56 8.18
N PHE A 54 -18.80 12.55 8.64
CA PHE A 54 -17.40 12.66 9.04
C PHE A 54 -16.42 12.40 7.87
N ARG A 55 -16.91 12.06 6.68
CA ARG A 55 -16.05 11.87 5.49
C ARG A 55 -15.54 13.23 5.01
N GLY A 56 -14.22 13.36 4.91
CA GLY A 56 -13.57 14.62 4.49
C GLY A 56 -13.52 15.69 5.58
N ARG A 57 -14.02 15.40 6.79
CA ARG A 57 -13.74 16.21 7.98
C ARG A 57 -12.53 15.59 8.66
N GLU A 58 -11.39 16.28 8.57
CA GLU A 58 -10.14 15.83 9.14
C GLU A 58 -10.24 15.96 10.66
N SER A 59 -10.04 14.87 11.39
CA SER A 59 -9.62 15.02 12.79
C SER A 59 -8.28 15.73 12.77
N ILE A 60 -8.14 16.82 13.54
CA ILE A 60 -6.91 17.62 13.62
C ILE A 60 -5.68 16.81 14.07
N TYR A 61 -5.88 15.59 14.55
CA TYR A 61 -4.82 14.68 15.01
C TYR A 61 -4.50 13.54 14.02
N LYS A 62 -5.23 13.41 12.91
CA LYS A 62 -5.03 12.31 11.95
C LYS A 62 -4.30 12.82 10.72
N ARG A 63 -3.15 12.20 10.41
CA ARG A 63 -2.45 12.35 9.12
C ARG A 63 -3.47 12.10 8.00
N GLN A 64 -3.41 12.84 6.88
CA GLN A 64 -4.26 12.58 5.72
C GLN A 64 -3.95 11.19 5.16
N GLU A 65 -4.59 10.16 5.71
CA GLU A 65 -4.47 8.79 5.24
C GLU A 65 -5.13 8.73 3.87
N ALA A 66 -4.35 8.30 2.87
CA ALA A 66 -4.85 8.09 1.52
C ALA A 66 -6.11 7.22 1.60
N ASN A 67 -7.15 7.60 0.86
CA ASN A 67 -8.42 6.90 0.90
C ASN A 67 -8.16 5.42 0.61
N ILE A 68 -8.54 4.51 1.50
CA ILE A 68 -8.28 3.07 1.33
C ILE A 68 -8.75 2.59 -0.05
N LYS A 69 -9.78 3.22 -0.64
CA LYS A 69 -10.26 2.92 -2.00
C LYS A 69 -9.29 3.31 -3.12
N GLU A 70 -8.39 4.24 -2.88
CA GLU A 70 -7.29 4.60 -3.78
C GLU A 70 -6.11 3.64 -3.61
N CYS A 71 -5.90 3.12 -2.39
CA CYS A 71 -4.85 2.15 -2.10
C CYS A 71 -5.20 0.72 -2.54
N VAL A 72 -6.48 0.34 -2.48
CA VAL A 72 -6.95 -0.96 -2.97
C VAL A 72 -7.34 -0.83 -4.42
N ARG A 73 -6.65 -1.56 -5.31
CA ARG A 73 -7.03 -1.67 -6.73
C ARG A 73 -8.52 -2.00 -6.80
N ALA A 74 -9.29 -1.20 -7.55
CA ALA A 74 -10.70 -1.49 -7.82
C ALA A 74 -10.82 -2.93 -8.31
N LYS A 75 -11.90 -3.62 -7.93
CA LYS A 75 -12.17 -5.04 -8.21
C LYS A 75 -11.94 -5.35 -9.70
N THR A 76 -10.71 -5.71 -10.05
CA THR A 76 -10.36 -6.09 -11.41
C THR A 76 -10.93 -7.47 -11.61
N ILE A 77 -11.84 -7.60 -12.57
CA ILE A 77 -12.37 -8.89 -12.98
C ILE A 77 -11.18 -9.78 -13.34
N PRO A 78 -11.05 -10.98 -12.74
CA PRO A 78 -10.00 -11.92 -13.08
C PRO A 78 -9.91 -12.16 -14.58
N ASP A 79 -8.70 -12.31 -15.10
CA ASP A 79 -8.49 -12.27 -16.54
C ASP A 79 -9.06 -13.49 -17.27
N PHE A 80 -9.24 -14.64 -16.60
CA PHE A 80 -9.97 -15.80 -17.15
C PHE A 80 -11.45 -15.52 -17.41
N ILE A 81 -12.05 -14.58 -16.67
CA ILE A 81 -13.42 -14.12 -16.90
C ILE A 81 -13.44 -13.06 -18.01
N LYS A 82 -12.41 -12.20 -18.06
CA LYS A 82 -12.32 -11.10 -19.03
C LYS A 82 -11.98 -11.59 -20.44
N ASN A 83 -11.08 -12.56 -20.55
CA ASN A 83 -10.49 -13.05 -21.80
C ASN A 83 -10.54 -14.59 -21.87
N PRO A 84 -11.72 -15.23 -21.84
CA PRO A 84 -11.82 -16.68 -21.75
C PRO A 84 -11.10 -17.42 -22.89
N LYS A 85 -10.98 -16.80 -24.08
CA LYS A 85 -10.27 -17.40 -25.23
C LYS A 85 -8.75 -17.49 -25.06
N LYS A 86 -8.16 -16.67 -24.19
CA LYS A 86 -6.70 -16.69 -23.90
C LYS A 86 -6.37 -17.64 -22.75
N TRP A 87 -7.39 -18.10 -22.04
CA TRP A 87 -7.25 -18.90 -20.84
C TRP A 87 -7.64 -20.32 -21.18
N VAL A 88 -6.65 -21.21 -21.19
CA VAL A 88 -6.87 -22.65 -21.32
C VAL A 88 -6.78 -23.25 -19.92
N TYR A 89 -7.83 -23.97 -19.52
CA TYR A 89 -7.83 -24.70 -18.25
C TYR A 89 -7.24 -26.08 -18.48
N TYR A 90 -6.07 -26.33 -17.91
CA TYR A 90 -5.46 -27.66 -17.89
C TYR A 90 -5.88 -28.38 -16.62
N SER A 91 -6.60 -29.50 -16.75
CA SER A 91 -6.88 -30.43 -15.65
C SER A 91 -5.98 -31.65 -15.77
N LEU A 92 -5.56 -32.19 -14.64
CA LEU A 92 -4.84 -33.46 -14.56
C LEU A 92 -5.80 -34.67 -14.55
N SER A 93 -7.03 -34.49 -15.04
CA SER A 93 -8.06 -35.56 -15.09
C SER A 93 -7.63 -36.75 -15.94
N ASP A 94 -6.80 -36.47 -16.95
CA ASP A 94 -6.41 -37.45 -17.96
C ASP A 94 -5.09 -38.14 -17.60
N VAL A 95 -4.46 -37.73 -16.49
CA VAL A 95 -3.18 -38.26 -16.01
C VAL A 95 -3.44 -39.27 -14.91
N THR A 96 -2.99 -40.51 -15.11
CA THR A 96 -3.11 -41.54 -14.07
C THR A 96 -2.10 -41.28 -12.93
N PRO A 97 -2.40 -41.71 -11.69
CA PRO A 97 -1.45 -41.59 -10.58
C PRO A 97 -0.07 -42.21 -10.88
N ASP A 98 -0.05 -43.29 -11.67
CA ASP A 98 1.18 -43.97 -12.08
C ASP A 98 2.05 -43.09 -12.99
N GLN A 99 1.43 -42.25 -13.83
CA GLN A 99 2.14 -41.29 -14.70
C GLN A 99 2.73 -40.10 -13.94
N MET A 100 2.27 -39.84 -12.71
CA MET A 100 2.80 -38.79 -11.82
C MET A 100 3.85 -39.34 -10.84
N SER A 101 4.22 -40.62 -10.94
CA SER A 101 5.22 -41.22 -10.07
C SER A 101 6.61 -40.65 -10.33
N ASP A 102 7.46 -40.62 -9.30
CA ASP A 102 8.85 -40.14 -9.41
C ASP A 102 9.65 -40.95 -10.45
N ALA A 103 9.35 -42.25 -10.60
CA ALA A 103 9.96 -43.10 -11.60
C ALA A 103 9.61 -42.65 -13.03
N THR A 104 8.35 -42.29 -13.29
CA THR A 104 7.94 -41.76 -14.60
C THR A 104 8.51 -40.37 -14.85
N ASN A 105 8.49 -39.48 -13.85
CA ASN A 105 9.06 -38.13 -13.96
C ASN A 105 10.56 -38.15 -14.27
N THR A 106 11.32 -39.01 -13.59
CA THR A 106 12.76 -39.18 -13.84
C THR A 106 13.04 -39.76 -15.22
N ALA A 107 12.28 -40.77 -15.65
CA ALA A 107 12.40 -41.32 -17.00
C ALA A 107 12.08 -40.28 -18.09
N THR A 108 11.03 -39.48 -17.91
CA THR A 108 10.67 -38.40 -18.85
C THR A 108 11.73 -37.30 -18.88
N ALA A 109 12.28 -36.91 -17.73
CA ALA A 109 13.37 -35.93 -17.66
C ALA A 109 14.63 -36.42 -18.40
N LEU A 110 15.02 -37.68 -18.20
CA LEU A 110 16.17 -38.27 -18.90
C LEU A 110 15.92 -38.41 -20.42
N ALA A 111 14.70 -38.78 -20.82
CA ALA A 111 14.31 -38.83 -22.23
C ALA A 111 14.40 -37.45 -22.89
N PHE A 112 13.97 -36.40 -22.19
CA PHE A 112 14.06 -35.02 -22.68
C PHE A 112 15.51 -34.54 -22.80
N ILE A 113 16.38 -34.86 -21.83
CA ILE A 113 17.82 -34.56 -21.93
C ILE A 113 18.43 -35.24 -23.15
N LYS A 114 18.13 -36.53 -23.37
CA LYS A 114 18.61 -37.27 -24.54
C LYS A 114 18.08 -36.69 -25.86
N GLU A 115 16.83 -36.24 -25.89
CA GLU A 115 16.27 -35.54 -27.05
C GLU A 115 17.01 -34.23 -27.34
N MET A 116 17.29 -33.45 -26.30
CA MET A 116 18.07 -32.21 -26.41
C MET A 116 19.49 -32.47 -26.91
N GLU A 117 20.19 -33.47 -26.38
CA GLU A 117 21.54 -33.87 -26.83
C GLU A 117 21.54 -34.35 -28.30
N ASN A 118 20.51 -35.12 -28.69
CA ASN A 118 20.36 -35.54 -30.09
C ASN A 118 20.09 -34.34 -31.01
N ARG A 119 19.30 -33.37 -30.57
CA ARG A 119 19.04 -32.14 -31.32
C ARG A 119 20.30 -31.29 -31.44
N GLU A 120 21.06 -31.14 -30.36
CA GLU A 120 22.33 -30.43 -30.34
C GLU A 120 23.36 -31.12 -31.25
N SER A 121 23.55 -32.43 -31.14
CA SER A 121 24.46 -33.18 -32.02
C SER A 121 24.03 -33.18 -33.50
N SER A 122 22.73 -33.19 -33.79
CA SER A 122 22.24 -33.02 -35.17
C SER A 122 22.46 -31.61 -35.70
N MET A 123 22.33 -30.60 -34.84
CA MET A 123 22.54 -29.19 -35.17
C MET A 123 24.03 -28.87 -35.33
N GLU A 124 24.90 -29.47 -34.53
CA GLU A 124 26.37 -29.42 -34.68
C GLU A 124 26.84 -30.05 -36.00
N MET A 125 26.12 -31.04 -36.54
CA MET A 125 26.39 -31.62 -37.86
C MET A 125 25.89 -30.77 -39.04
N GLU A 126 25.01 -29.79 -38.80
CA GLU A 126 24.50 -28.85 -39.83
C GLU A 126 25.20 -27.47 -39.76
N THR A 127 25.90 -27.12 -38.67
CA THR A 127 26.61 -25.85 -38.49
C THR A 127 28.06 -25.84 -39.01
N GLU A 128 28.28 -26.20 -40.28
CA GLU A 128 29.46 -25.72 -41.04
C GLU A 128 29.11 -24.56 -41.99
N PHE A 129 27.87 -24.07 -41.99
CA PHE A 129 27.49 -22.91 -42.82
C PHE A 129 26.37 -22.08 -42.16
N ASP A 130 26.75 -20.94 -41.55
CA ASP A 130 26.05 -19.63 -41.57
C ASP A 130 26.29 -18.84 -40.27
N ASP A 131 27.44 -18.16 -40.22
CA ASP A 131 27.84 -17.21 -39.18
C ASP A 131 27.17 -15.83 -39.38
N THR A 132 25.84 -15.75 -39.29
CA THR A 132 25.13 -14.45 -39.41
C THR A 132 24.04 -14.18 -38.37
N GLY A 133 23.98 -14.96 -37.29
CA GLY A 133 22.95 -14.83 -36.22
C GLY A 133 23.30 -13.87 -35.07
N VAL A 134 23.67 -12.61 -35.32
CA VAL A 134 23.96 -11.64 -34.23
C VAL A 134 22.66 -11.21 -33.52
N PHE A 135 22.43 -11.77 -32.33
CA PHE A 135 21.29 -11.46 -31.46
C PHE A 135 21.37 -10.02 -30.91
N LYS A 136 20.50 -9.11 -31.37
CA LYS A 136 20.44 -7.72 -30.88
C LYS A 136 19.66 -7.65 -29.56
N LYS A 137 20.34 -7.31 -28.47
CA LYS A 137 19.72 -7.12 -27.14
C LYS A 137 18.65 -6.01 -27.17
N PRO A 138 17.45 -6.22 -26.57
CA PRO A 138 16.42 -5.20 -26.50
C PRO A 138 16.78 -4.11 -25.48
N THR A 139 16.77 -2.85 -25.93
CA THR A 139 16.99 -1.67 -25.08
C THR A 139 15.65 -1.18 -24.52
N PHE A 140 15.48 -1.26 -23.20
CA PHE A 140 14.31 -0.74 -22.51
C PHE A 140 14.41 0.78 -22.30
N GLN A 141 13.45 1.54 -22.80
CA GLN A 141 13.32 2.97 -22.53
C GLN A 141 12.62 3.17 -21.18
N ALA A 142 13.38 3.39 -20.11
CA ALA A 142 12.83 3.76 -18.81
C ALA A 142 12.18 5.15 -18.90
N SER A 143 10.87 5.24 -18.66
CA SER A 143 10.13 6.50 -18.69
C SER A 143 10.60 7.46 -17.58
N LYS A 144 11.16 8.61 -17.98
CA LYS A 144 11.66 9.70 -17.12
C LYS A 144 10.54 10.51 -16.47
N THR A 145 9.63 9.86 -15.75
CA THR A 145 8.50 10.54 -15.09
C THR A 145 8.60 10.52 -13.57
N ILE A 146 9.79 10.84 -13.04
CA ILE A 146 9.93 11.30 -11.65
C ILE A 146 10.51 12.71 -11.74
N LYS A 147 9.63 13.70 -11.68
CA LYS A 147 10.03 15.10 -11.55
C LYS A 147 10.75 15.23 -10.20
N LYS A 148 12.05 15.53 -10.25
CA LYS A 148 12.78 16.04 -9.08
C LYS A 148 12.05 17.30 -8.63
N ILE A 149 11.39 17.22 -7.48
CA ILE A 149 10.86 18.39 -6.79
C ILE A 149 12.08 19.17 -6.31
N GLU A 150 12.32 20.35 -6.86
CA GLU A 150 13.33 21.26 -6.35
C GLU A 150 13.06 21.51 -4.87
N PRO A 151 14.03 21.26 -3.97
CA PRO A 151 13.85 21.62 -2.58
C PRO A 151 13.83 23.14 -2.51
N LYS A 152 12.67 23.71 -2.14
CA LYS A 152 12.64 25.06 -1.58
C LYS A 152 13.68 25.12 -0.45
N PRO A 153 14.40 26.24 -0.26
CA PRO A 153 15.34 26.39 0.83
C PRO A 153 14.57 26.50 2.14
N ASP A 154 14.03 25.37 2.62
CA ASP A 154 13.71 25.23 4.02
C ASP A 154 15.06 25.19 4.74
N GLU A 155 15.31 26.19 5.59
CA GLU A 155 16.53 26.31 6.39
C GLU A 155 16.75 25.01 7.15
N LYS A 156 17.66 24.17 6.64
CA LYS A 156 17.93 22.85 7.22
C LYS A 156 18.59 23.06 8.58
N ALA A 157 18.31 22.16 9.53
CA ALA A 157 18.98 22.19 10.82
C ALA A 157 20.51 22.14 10.61
N VAL A 158 21.22 23.14 11.13
CA VAL A 158 22.66 23.28 10.93
C VAL A 158 23.37 22.76 12.18
N PHE A 159 24.32 21.87 11.97
CA PHE A 159 25.22 21.41 13.03
C PHE A 159 26.37 22.40 13.18
N LYS A 160 26.44 23.10 14.31
CA LYS A 160 27.56 24.01 14.63
C LYS A 160 28.25 23.52 15.90
N GLY A 161 29.52 23.15 15.79
CA GLY A 161 30.26 22.50 16.86
C GLY A 161 29.73 21.09 17.12
N ASN A 162 29.24 20.81 18.34
CA ASN A 162 28.62 19.54 18.77
C ASN A 162 27.10 19.60 18.96
N LYS A 163 26.42 20.66 18.50
CA LYS A 163 24.98 20.84 18.69
C LYS A 163 24.26 21.05 17.36
N ILE A 164 23.07 20.45 17.23
CA ILE A 164 22.17 20.63 16.09
C ILE A 164 21.25 21.82 16.41
N ILE A 165 21.31 22.87 15.60
CA ILE A 165 20.44 24.05 15.73
C ILE A 165 19.30 23.90 14.72
N MET A 166 18.07 23.83 15.23
CA MET A 166 16.86 23.86 14.39
C MET A 166 16.51 25.31 14.00
N PRO A 167 15.96 25.54 12.80
CA PRO A 167 15.46 26.85 12.40
C PRO A 167 14.33 27.34 13.32
N GLU A 168 14.18 28.65 13.44
CA GLU A 168 13.16 29.26 14.30
C GLU A 168 11.75 28.92 13.78
N TYR A 169 10.91 28.36 14.65
CA TYR A 169 9.55 27.97 14.30
C TYR A 169 8.55 28.96 14.90
N VAL A 170 8.03 29.88 14.07
CA VAL A 170 6.96 30.80 14.48
C VAL A 170 5.61 30.11 14.32
N VAL A 171 5.00 29.73 15.44
CA VAL A 171 3.67 29.09 15.48
C VAL A 171 2.58 30.15 15.24
N GLY A 172 1.69 29.92 14.27
CA GLY A 172 0.51 30.76 14.04
C GLY A 172 0.46 31.50 12.70
N MET A 173 1.52 31.45 11.87
CA MET A 173 1.50 32.03 10.53
C MET A 173 1.16 30.99 9.47
N THR A 174 -0.03 31.11 8.86
CA THR A 174 -0.44 30.28 7.73
C THR A 174 0.28 30.75 6.46
N LYS A 175 1.07 29.86 5.83
CA LYS A 175 1.76 30.18 4.57
C LYS A 175 0.73 30.49 3.47
N LYS A 176 0.86 31.64 2.80
CA LYS A 176 -0.01 32.01 1.66
C LYS A 176 0.17 31.00 0.51
N LYS A 177 -0.94 30.39 0.06
CA LYS A 177 -0.95 29.47 -1.09
C LYS A 177 -0.81 30.26 -2.40
N GLU A 178 0.27 30.02 -3.13
CA GLU A 178 0.42 30.50 -4.50
C GLU A 178 -0.48 29.69 -5.46
N ARG A 179 -1.29 30.39 -6.27
CA ARG A 179 -2.09 29.80 -7.35
C ARG A 179 -1.20 29.54 -8.55
N LYS A 180 -1.12 28.28 -9.01
CA LYS A 180 -0.45 27.92 -10.26
C LYS A 180 -1.25 28.44 -11.46
N THR A 181 -0.68 29.39 -12.19
CA THR A 181 -1.14 29.79 -13.54
C THR A 181 -0.58 28.83 -14.60
N ARG A 182 -1.30 28.70 -15.70
CA ARG A 182 -1.12 27.71 -16.78
C ARG A 182 -0.75 28.46 -18.06
N THR A 183 0.49 28.33 -18.54
CA THR A 183 0.97 28.85 -19.85
C THR A 183 2.22 28.05 -20.27
N THR A 184 2.19 27.23 -21.31
CA THR A 184 2.50 27.47 -22.75
C THR A 184 3.99 27.64 -23.10
N LYS A 185 4.36 26.96 -24.20
CA LYS A 185 5.68 26.69 -24.81
C LYS A 185 6.55 27.92 -25.12
N LYS A 186 7.89 27.77 -25.02
CA LYS A 186 8.94 27.93 -26.08
C LYS A 186 10.37 27.91 -25.47
N GLU A 187 11.28 27.09 -26.04
CA GLU A 187 12.56 27.43 -26.76
C GLU A 187 13.74 27.70 -25.79
N THR A 188 14.65 26.73 -25.61
CA THR A 188 15.98 26.48 -26.23
C THR A 188 17.14 27.27 -25.59
N GLU A 189 18.34 26.67 -25.66
CA GLU A 189 19.63 27.08 -25.08
C GLU A 189 19.79 26.71 -23.58
N GLY A 190 20.82 26.05 -23.09
CA GLY A 190 22.09 25.62 -23.64
C GLY A 190 23.15 25.77 -22.53
N SER A 191 23.65 24.67 -21.96
CA SER A 191 25.03 24.54 -21.48
C SER A 191 25.22 23.26 -20.66
N SER A 192 26.42 22.72 -20.81
CA SER A 192 27.06 21.58 -20.18
C SER A 192 27.15 21.69 -18.66
N ASP A 193 27.04 20.57 -17.93
CA ASP A 193 28.22 19.98 -17.28
C ASP A 193 27.90 18.72 -16.45
N GLU A 194 28.76 17.73 -16.71
CA GLU A 194 29.28 16.64 -15.86
C GLU A 194 28.41 16.06 -14.74
N THR A 195 27.79 14.92 -15.05
CA THR A 195 27.18 14.03 -14.06
C THR A 195 28.25 13.32 -13.23
N LYS A 196 28.44 13.73 -11.98
CA LYS A 196 29.14 12.94 -10.96
C LYS A 196 28.44 11.59 -10.79
N LYS A 197 29.06 10.53 -11.30
CA LYS A 197 28.66 9.13 -11.06
C LYS A 197 28.95 8.80 -9.60
N VAL A 198 27.92 8.81 -8.76
CA VAL A 198 28.00 8.22 -7.42
C VAL A 198 27.89 6.71 -7.60
N SER A 199 29.01 6.00 -7.55
CA SER A 199 29.03 4.54 -7.47
C SER A 199 28.72 4.10 -6.05
N LEU A 200 27.70 3.25 -5.90
CA LEU A 200 27.42 2.53 -4.65
C LEU A 200 28.48 1.43 -4.50
N LYS A 201 29.37 1.58 -3.51
CA LYS A 201 30.30 0.50 -3.11
C LYS A 201 29.60 -0.36 -2.07
N LEU A 202 29.38 -1.64 -2.39
CA LEU A 202 28.83 -2.64 -1.46
C LEU A 202 30.00 -3.28 -0.71
N ASN A 203 30.42 -2.64 0.38
CA ASN A 203 31.56 -3.08 1.18
C ASN A 203 31.30 -4.35 2.02
N HIS A 204 30.09 -4.93 1.95
CA HIS A 204 29.69 -6.10 2.74
C HIS A 204 29.53 -7.38 1.90
N LEU A 205 29.90 -7.33 0.61
CA LEU A 205 29.82 -8.49 -0.29
C LEU A 205 31.14 -9.30 -0.31
N PHE A 206 32.16 -8.85 0.41
CA PHE A 206 33.50 -9.44 0.41
C PHE A 206 33.95 -9.90 1.80
N ASP A 207 33.02 -10.03 2.76
CA ASP A 207 33.30 -10.56 4.11
C ASP A 207 33.03 -12.07 4.19
N GLU A 208 33.37 -12.82 3.15
CA GLU A 208 33.52 -14.28 3.18
C GLU A 208 34.82 -14.58 2.45
N ASP A 209 35.92 -14.60 3.21
CA ASP A 209 37.15 -15.39 3.00
C ASP A 209 38.22 -14.89 4.00
N GLU A 210 37.99 -15.11 5.30
CA GLU A 210 39.08 -15.15 6.28
C GLU A 210 38.89 -16.42 7.12
N GLU A 211 39.50 -17.51 6.62
CA GLU A 211 39.75 -18.76 7.34
C GLU A 211 40.75 -18.49 8.47
N GLU A 212 40.37 -18.79 9.73
CA GLU A 212 41.08 -19.71 10.65
C GLU A 212 40.23 -20.04 11.90
#